data_AF-A0A179FCM9-F1
#
_entry.id   AF-A0A179FCM9-F1
#
_cell.length_a   1.000
_cell.length_b   1.000
_cell.length_c   1.000
_cell.angle_alpha   90.00
_cell.angle_beta   90.00
_cell.angle_gamma   90.00
#
_symmetry.space_group_name_H-M   'P 1'
#
loop_
_entity.id
_entity.type
_entity.pdbx_description
1 polymer ?
#
loop_
_entity_poly.entity_id
_entity_poly.type
_entity_poly.pdbx_seq_one_letter_code
_entity_poly.pdbx_strand_id
1 'polypeptide(L)'
;MLPRTASAFWRASTTSSLIIRPTLVRRVPQSSRPLSLWPFKRTKIPHDVPVYFPRPPAAPKSHAFRKRLGRIVFTTITFYICWQIFATVVFDPLLDWADHEWENLSDKEKREMEEMSEEDDPLLFLPFPFTTKEVKQPPYKGSDPEWLAFLAVNKDQQAQKDIKFGLAEIIRRGVEKNPAYVGLLGGKDIKLKKLWLDIIYPPAPPPKHYVSGIIIDDEGIFWGDRPIDSVAASHLNMAIYPKAVALTVWTFVNSLCRQTAQDLAKALGFSTEPPQDTTWQTVFMNRMKEQETIGTQGKQAARVTGSGDKPPNFPLPTANGDLFGPPFGSDSQLDSRIQGALHAAAMTFTKNWQPVKQPPNRGCIRVDGLVELQGKNAVMAVYVLGWYDPKQKNYMAIQTGLKHLIQLKQRPAAG
;
A
#
# COMPACT_ATOMS: atom_id res chain seq x y z
N MET A 1 42.08 -46.67 23.80
CA MET A 1 42.76 -46.09 24.97
C MET A 1 42.32 -44.63 25.14
N LEU A 2 41.28 -44.42 25.96
CA LEU A 2 41.09 -43.19 26.76
C LEU A 2 41.85 -43.39 28.09
N PRO A 3 41.93 -42.45 29.04
CA PRO A 3 41.93 -40.97 29.00
C PRO A 3 42.98 -40.34 29.98
N ARG A 4 43.21 -39.02 29.91
CA ARG A 4 43.62 -38.14 31.04
C ARG A 4 43.18 -36.70 30.66
N THR A 5 42.21 -35.96 31.23
CA THR A 5 41.87 -35.55 32.62
C THR A 5 43.11 -35.10 33.40
N ALA A 6 43.22 -33.92 34.03
CA ALA A 6 42.29 -32.87 34.44
C ALA A 6 43.10 -31.65 34.93
N SER A 7 42.48 -30.48 35.04
CA SER A 7 42.68 -29.51 36.14
C SER A 7 41.67 -28.36 35.94
N ALA A 8 40.50 -28.42 36.60
CA ALA A 8 40.26 -27.99 37.97
C ALA A 8 40.11 -26.46 38.08
N PHE A 9 38.88 -25.98 37.85
CA PHE A 9 38.41 -24.65 38.24
C PHE A 9 37.52 -24.83 39.47
N TRP A 10 38.03 -24.53 40.67
CA TRP A 10 37.22 -24.28 41.88
C TRP A 10 38.00 -23.45 42.89
N ARG A 11 37.24 -22.61 43.62
CA ARG A 11 37.57 -21.71 44.75
C ARG A 11 38.01 -20.31 44.34
N ALA A 12 37.60 -19.23 44.99
CA ALA A 12 36.53 -18.98 45.96
C ALA A 12 36.44 -17.45 46.10
N SER A 13 35.25 -17.00 46.51
CA SER A 13 34.94 -15.72 47.14
C SER A 13 36.02 -15.21 48.10
N THR A 14 36.34 -13.91 48.06
CA THR A 14 35.86 -12.88 49.03
C THR A 14 36.43 -11.49 48.76
N THR A 15 35.54 -10.50 48.86
CA THR A 15 35.73 -9.12 49.35
C THR A 15 36.69 -8.15 48.64
N SER A 16 36.11 -7.16 47.97
CA SER A 16 36.50 -5.75 48.17
C SER A 16 35.37 -4.81 47.72
N SER A 17 34.84 -4.09 48.70
CA SER A 17 33.88 -3.01 48.57
C SER A 17 34.51 -1.77 47.97
N LEU A 18 33.96 -1.22 46.87
CA LEU A 18 34.02 0.20 46.60
C LEU A 18 32.72 0.72 45.99
N ILE A 19 32.35 1.87 46.50
CA ILE A 19 31.08 2.57 46.43
C ILE A 19 30.93 3.23 45.07
N ILE A 20 29.84 2.91 44.36
CA ILE A 20 29.36 3.68 43.20
C ILE A 20 27.87 3.92 43.40
N ARG A 21 27.48 5.20 43.52
CA ARG A 21 26.10 5.66 43.55
C ARG A 21 25.49 5.54 42.14
N PRO A 22 24.37 4.81 41.95
CA PRO A 22 23.60 4.92 40.73
C PRO A 22 22.49 5.97 40.87
N THR A 23 22.35 6.70 39.77
CA THR A 23 21.33 7.68 39.44
C THR A 23 19.90 7.15 39.65
N LEU A 24 19.06 8.01 40.25
CA LEU A 24 17.64 7.79 40.50
C LEU A 24 16.86 7.61 39.19
N VAL A 25 16.63 6.36 38.80
CA VAL A 25 15.57 6.01 37.86
C VAL A 25 14.25 6.01 38.62
N ARG A 26 13.39 6.98 38.29
CA ARG A 26 12.01 7.11 38.77
C ARG A 26 11.19 5.90 38.32
N ARG A 27 11.21 4.82 39.10
CA ARG A 27 10.26 3.71 38.96
C ARG A 27 8.91 4.14 39.53
N VAL A 28 7.92 4.22 38.65
CA VAL A 28 6.50 4.30 39.01
C VAL A 28 6.18 3.08 39.89
N PRO A 29 5.60 3.24 41.09
CA PRO A 29 5.18 2.10 41.89
C PRO A 29 4.03 1.39 41.15
N GLN A 30 4.28 0.16 40.72
CA GLN A 30 3.24 -0.78 40.35
C GLN A 30 2.38 -1.05 41.58
N SER A 31 1.19 -0.45 41.60
CA SER A 31 0.14 -0.79 42.56
C SER A 31 -0.35 -2.21 42.25
N SER A 32 0.25 -3.20 42.89
CA SER A 32 -0.34 -4.54 42.99
C SER A 32 -1.52 -4.48 43.94
N ARG A 33 -2.70 -4.14 43.42
CA ARG A 33 -3.94 -4.41 44.15
C ARG A 33 -4.20 -5.92 44.07
N PRO A 34 -4.35 -6.64 45.19
CA PRO A 34 -4.89 -7.98 45.14
C PRO A 34 -6.37 -7.87 44.77
N LEU A 35 -6.70 -8.17 43.51
CA LEU A 35 -8.07 -8.41 43.08
C LEU A 35 -8.53 -9.72 43.72
N SER A 36 -9.24 -9.64 44.85
CA SER A 36 -10.01 -10.77 45.36
C SER A 36 -11.31 -10.87 44.56
N LEU A 37 -11.48 -12.01 43.88
CA LEU A 37 -12.61 -12.29 42.98
C LEU A 37 -13.87 -12.82 43.70
N TRP A 38 -14.02 -12.58 45.02
CA TRP A 38 -15.13 -13.10 45.83
C TRP A 38 -15.74 -12.04 46.75
N PRO A 39 -17.08 -11.92 46.88
CA PRO A 39 -17.70 -10.68 47.37
C PRO A 39 -17.84 -10.55 48.90
N PHE A 40 -17.40 -11.54 49.71
CA PHE A 40 -17.85 -11.65 51.11
C PHE A 40 -16.75 -11.83 52.17
N LYS A 41 -15.57 -11.22 52.02
CA LYS A 41 -14.65 -11.03 53.15
C LYS A 41 -14.11 -9.59 53.21
N ARG A 42 -14.75 -8.75 54.02
CA ARG A 42 -14.18 -7.48 54.52
C ARG A 42 -13.42 -7.78 55.82
N THR A 43 -12.10 -7.61 55.81
CA THR A 43 -11.28 -7.55 57.01
C THR A 43 -11.66 -6.33 57.85
N LYS A 44 -11.92 -6.53 59.14
CA LYS A 44 -12.25 -5.48 60.11
C LYS A 44 -10.95 -4.80 60.58
N ILE A 45 -10.90 -3.47 60.50
CA ILE A 45 -9.92 -2.63 61.19
C ILE A 45 -10.60 -2.15 62.49
N PRO A 46 -9.90 -2.11 63.65
CA PRO A 46 -10.50 -1.74 64.93
C PRO A 46 -10.91 -0.25 64.97
N HIS A 47 -12.02 0.01 65.67
CA HIS A 47 -12.69 1.30 65.79
C HIS A 47 -11.98 2.25 66.78
N ASP A 48 -11.95 3.55 66.47
CA ASP A 48 -12.59 4.51 67.39
C ASP A 48 -13.00 5.84 66.71
N VAL A 49 -14.04 6.45 67.29
CA VAL A 49 -14.82 7.67 66.94
C VAL A 49 -16.11 7.44 66.11
N PRO A 50 -17.30 7.57 66.73
CA PRO A 50 -18.58 7.46 66.04
C PRO A 50 -18.96 8.79 65.39
N VAL A 51 -18.51 9.03 64.15
CA VAL A 51 -19.14 10.04 63.29
C VAL A 51 -20.39 9.40 62.69
N TYR A 52 -21.56 9.78 63.22
CA TYR A 52 -22.86 9.30 62.73
C TYR A 52 -23.20 10.01 61.42
N PHE A 53 -22.74 9.48 60.29
CA PHE A 53 -23.31 9.86 59.00
C PHE A 53 -24.64 9.11 58.82
N PRO A 54 -25.76 9.82 58.52
CA PRO A 54 -27.01 9.14 58.20
C PRO A 54 -26.76 8.22 57.00
N ARG A 55 -26.96 6.91 57.18
CA ARG A 55 -26.97 5.98 56.05
C ARG A 55 -28.05 6.46 55.08
N PRO A 56 -27.72 6.74 53.80
CA PRO A 56 -28.77 7.00 52.83
C PRO A 56 -29.70 5.77 52.81
N PRO A 57 -31.03 5.96 52.72
CA PRO A 57 -31.96 4.83 52.64
C PRO A 57 -31.53 3.93 51.49
N ALA A 58 -31.41 2.63 51.76
CA ALA A 58 -31.01 1.66 50.76
C ALA A 58 -31.96 1.78 49.56
N ALA A 59 -31.45 2.26 48.43
CA ALA A 59 -32.26 2.38 47.22
C ALA A 59 -32.88 1.01 46.90
N PRO A 60 -34.18 0.96 46.54
CA PRO A 60 -34.89 -0.29 46.37
C PRO A 60 -34.20 -1.13 45.28
N LYS A 61 -33.72 -2.32 45.67
CA LYS A 61 -32.96 -3.25 44.80
C LYS A 61 -33.72 -3.61 43.51
N SER A 62 -35.05 -3.46 43.47
CA SER A 62 -35.87 -3.75 42.29
C SER A 62 -35.62 -2.80 41.11
N HIS A 63 -35.26 -1.54 41.37
CA HIS A 63 -35.06 -0.55 40.31
C HIS A 63 -33.75 -0.79 39.54
N ALA A 64 -32.71 -1.29 40.21
CA ALA A 64 -31.45 -1.66 39.57
C ALA A 64 -31.58 -2.95 38.73
N PHE A 65 -32.40 -3.91 39.17
CA PHE A 65 -32.66 -5.16 38.43
C PHE A 65 -33.48 -4.91 37.16
N ARG A 66 -34.55 -4.11 37.24
CA ARG A 66 -35.36 -3.72 36.07
C ARG A 66 -34.55 -2.98 35.01
N LYS A 67 -33.63 -2.10 35.41
CA LYS A 67 -32.71 -1.40 34.49
C LYS A 67 -31.71 -2.35 33.81
N ARG A 68 -31.23 -3.39 34.50
CA ARG A 68 -30.34 -4.39 33.89
C ARG A 68 -31.09 -5.30 32.92
N LEU A 69 -32.29 -5.75 33.27
CA LEU A 69 -33.14 -6.55 32.40
C LEU A 69 -33.52 -5.77 31.13
N GLY A 70 -33.91 -4.50 31.27
CA GLY A 70 -34.21 -3.63 30.14
C GLY A 70 -33.01 -3.44 29.19
N ARG A 71 -31.79 -3.34 29.72
CA ARG A 71 -30.57 -3.29 28.88
C ARG A 71 -30.32 -4.58 28.13
N ILE A 72 -30.51 -5.74 28.78
CA ILE A 72 -30.32 -7.05 28.13
C ILE A 72 -31.34 -7.20 26.99
N VAL A 73 -32.63 -6.95 27.26
CA VAL A 73 -33.69 -7.03 26.26
C VAL A 73 -33.44 -6.06 25.09
N PHE A 74 -33.02 -4.83 25.39
CA PHE A 74 -32.68 -3.86 24.35
C PHE A 74 -31.48 -4.33 23.50
N THR A 75 -30.42 -4.86 24.12
CA THR A 75 -29.27 -5.39 23.38
C THR A 75 -29.62 -6.60 22.53
N THR A 76 -30.48 -7.50 23.01
CA THR A 76 -30.91 -8.68 22.24
C THR A 76 -31.79 -8.28 21.07
N ILE A 77 -32.71 -7.32 21.27
CA ILE A 77 -33.55 -6.80 20.18
C ILE A 77 -32.69 -6.08 19.15
N THR A 78 -31.75 -5.24 19.57
CA THR A 78 -30.84 -4.53 18.66
C THR A 78 -29.99 -5.54 17.87
N PHE A 79 -29.46 -6.57 18.54
CA PHE A 79 -28.70 -7.62 17.87
C PHE A 79 -29.55 -8.39 16.86
N TYR A 80 -30.79 -8.75 17.20
CA TYR A 80 -31.71 -9.43 16.29
C TYR A 80 -32.06 -8.57 15.07
N ILE A 81 -32.34 -7.28 15.27
CA ILE A 81 -32.60 -6.34 14.16
C ILE A 81 -31.37 -6.21 13.26
N CYS A 82 -30.18 -6.03 13.84
CA CYS A 82 -28.93 -6.00 13.06
C CYS A 82 -28.69 -7.30 12.30
N TRP A 83 -28.97 -8.45 12.91
CA TRP A 83 -28.88 -9.76 12.26
C TRP A 83 -29.86 -9.89 11.09
N GLN A 84 -31.12 -9.47 11.27
CA GLN A 84 -32.13 -9.50 10.21
C GLN A 84 -31.78 -8.59 9.03
N ILE A 85 -31.27 -7.38 9.31
CA ILE A 85 -30.79 -6.47 8.26
C ILE A 85 -29.59 -7.09 7.54
N PHE A 86 -28.65 -7.70 8.27
CA PHE A 86 -27.50 -8.36 7.68
C PHE A 86 -27.90 -9.57 6.82
N ALA A 87 -28.83 -10.40 7.30
CA ALA A 87 -29.35 -11.55 6.57
C ALA A 87 -29.97 -11.11 5.23
N THR A 88 -30.90 -10.14 5.28
CA THR A 88 -31.68 -9.71 4.10
C THR A 88 -30.90 -8.84 3.11
N VAL A 89 -29.95 -8.03 3.57
CA VAL A 89 -29.22 -7.09 2.70
C VAL A 89 -27.91 -7.70 2.18
N VAL A 90 -27.29 -8.60 2.94
CA VAL A 90 -25.98 -9.16 2.60
C VAL A 90 -26.06 -10.63 2.23
N PHE A 91 -26.75 -11.45 3.02
CA PHE A 91 -26.76 -12.91 2.80
C PHE A 91 -27.69 -13.32 1.66
N ASP A 92 -28.96 -12.89 1.67
CA ASP A 92 -29.93 -13.29 0.64
C ASP A 92 -29.47 -12.88 -0.77
N PRO A 93 -29.02 -11.62 -1.02
CA PRO A 93 -28.58 -11.22 -2.37
C PRO A 93 -27.26 -11.89 -2.80
N LEU A 94 -26.43 -12.30 -1.83
CA LEU A 94 -25.17 -13.00 -2.13
C LEU A 94 -25.42 -14.45 -2.51
N LEU A 95 -26.38 -15.11 -1.87
CA LEU A 95 -26.83 -16.44 -2.26
C LEU A 95 -27.55 -16.42 -3.60
N ASP A 96 -28.47 -15.48 -3.81
CA ASP A 96 -29.14 -15.29 -5.11
C ASP A 96 -28.14 -15.02 -6.24
N TRP A 97 -27.08 -14.25 -5.97
CA TRP A 97 -26.00 -14.02 -6.93
C TRP A 97 -25.19 -15.29 -7.21
N ALA A 98 -24.86 -16.08 -6.19
CA ALA A 98 -24.14 -17.34 -6.36
C ALA A 98 -24.95 -18.35 -7.18
N ASP A 99 -26.26 -18.46 -6.90
CA ASP A 99 -27.18 -19.30 -7.67
C ASP A 99 -27.28 -18.83 -9.13
N HIS A 100 -27.37 -17.52 -9.36
CA HIS A 100 -27.43 -16.95 -10.71
C HIS A 100 -26.11 -17.11 -11.49
N GLU A 101 -24.95 -17.03 -10.83
CA GLU A 101 -23.66 -17.28 -11.47
C GLU A 101 -23.50 -18.77 -11.82
N TRP A 102 -23.96 -19.66 -10.93
CA TRP A 102 -24.02 -21.11 -11.19
C TRP A 102 -24.93 -21.44 -12.37
N GLU A 103 -26.13 -20.87 -12.44
CA GLU A 103 -27.09 -21.14 -13.53
C GLU A 103 -26.56 -20.69 -14.90
N ASN A 104 -25.81 -19.57 -14.96
CA ASN A 104 -25.26 -19.02 -16.20
C ASN A 104 -24.02 -19.75 -16.74
N LEU A 105 -23.40 -20.64 -15.96
CA LEU A 105 -22.29 -21.46 -16.43
C LEU A 105 -22.78 -22.52 -17.43
N SER A 106 -22.04 -22.69 -18.53
CA SER A 106 -22.38 -23.71 -19.52
C SER A 106 -22.22 -25.11 -18.92
N ASP A 107 -23.00 -26.09 -19.40
CA ASP A 107 -22.93 -27.47 -18.90
C ASP A 107 -21.53 -28.10 -19.01
N LYS A 108 -20.67 -27.55 -19.89
CA LYS A 108 -19.28 -27.95 -20.03
C LYS A 108 -18.40 -27.35 -18.93
N GLU A 109 -18.59 -26.08 -18.57
CA GLU A 109 -17.88 -25.44 -17.47
C GLU A 109 -18.33 -25.98 -16.11
N LYS A 110 -19.61 -26.35 -15.96
CA LYS A 110 -20.13 -27.06 -14.77
C LYS A 110 -19.44 -28.40 -14.59
N ARG A 111 -19.34 -29.20 -15.66
CA ARG A 111 -18.62 -30.49 -15.64
C ARG A 111 -17.13 -30.31 -15.43
N GLU A 112 -16.50 -29.28 -16.01
CA GLU A 112 -15.09 -28.97 -15.75
C GLU A 112 -14.89 -28.49 -14.29
N MET A 113 -15.85 -27.82 -13.66
CA MET A 113 -15.81 -27.50 -12.23
C MET A 113 -16.05 -28.72 -11.33
N GLU A 114 -16.95 -29.63 -11.71
CA GLU A 114 -17.16 -30.92 -11.03
C GLU A 114 -15.99 -31.90 -11.24
N GLU A 115 -15.24 -31.77 -12.34
CA GLU A 115 -14.07 -32.60 -12.64
C GLU A 115 -12.76 -31.99 -12.10
N MET A 116 -12.69 -30.65 -11.96
CA MET A 116 -11.60 -29.93 -11.30
C MET A 116 -11.77 -29.79 -9.78
N SER A 117 -12.95 -30.08 -9.22
CA SER A 117 -13.07 -30.36 -7.79
C SER A 117 -12.35 -31.68 -7.52
N GLU A 118 -11.03 -31.60 -7.32
CA GLU A 118 -10.27 -32.66 -6.67
C GLU A 118 -11.05 -33.09 -5.41
N GLU A 119 -11.07 -34.38 -5.05
CA GLU A 119 -11.89 -34.93 -3.95
C GLU A 119 -11.71 -34.22 -2.58
N ASP A 120 -10.75 -33.30 -2.46
CA ASP A 120 -10.44 -32.48 -1.28
C ASP A 120 -10.82 -30.98 -1.41
N ASP A 121 -11.41 -30.54 -2.52
CA ASP A 121 -11.76 -29.13 -2.74
C ASP A 121 -13.18 -28.83 -2.18
N PRO A 122 -13.33 -27.79 -1.33
CA PRO A 122 -14.57 -27.57 -0.61
C PRO A 122 -15.72 -27.13 -1.54
N LEU A 123 -16.94 -27.63 -1.29
CA LEU A 123 -18.13 -27.32 -2.09
C LEU A 123 -18.38 -25.80 -2.18
N LEU A 124 -18.20 -25.09 -1.06
CA LEU A 124 -18.33 -23.64 -1.01
C LEU A 124 -17.35 -23.02 -0.02
N PHE A 125 -16.59 -22.03 -0.48
CA PHE A 125 -15.75 -21.21 0.37
C PHE A 125 -16.26 -19.77 0.42
N LEU A 126 -16.71 -19.34 1.59
CA LEU A 126 -17.15 -17.97 1.85
C LEU A 126 -16.02 -17.18 2.52
N PRO A 127 -15.29 -16.30 1.78
CA PRO A 127 -14.18 -15.55 2.33
C PRO A 127 -14.67 -14.51 3.35
N PHE A 128 -14.05 -14.46 4.52
CA PHE A 128 -14.34 -13.41 5.49
C PHE A 128 -13.47 -12.18 5.20
N PRO A 129 -14.05 -10.97 5.09
CA PRO A 129 -13.24 -9.76 4.91
C PRO A 129 -12.34 -9.54 6.14
N PHE A 130 -11.23 -8.83 5.95
CA PHE A 130 -10.25 -8.49 7.00
C PHE A 130 -9.39 -9.66 7.56
N THR A 131 -9.52 -10.88 7.03
CA THR A 131 -8.74 -12.05 7.49
C THR A 131 -7.55 -12.40 6.59
N THR A 132 -7.26 -11.60 5.57
CA THR A 132 -6.15 -11.84 4.64
C THR A 132 -4.81 -11.82 5.37
N LYS A 133 -4.04 -12.89 5.26
CA LYS A 133 -2.72 -13.05 5.88
C LYS A 133 -1.66 -13.31 4.81
N GLU A 134 -0.57 -12.56 4.88
CA GLU A 134 0.63 -12.79 4.10
C GLU A 134 1.55 -13.75 4.88
N VAL A 135 1.77 -14.94 4.33
CA VAL A 135 2.62 -15.98 4.93
C VAL A 135 3.93 -16.06 4.17
N LYS A 136 5.03 -15.73 4.86
CA LYS A 136 6.38 -15.91 4.34
C LYS A 136 6.72 -17.39 4.28
N GLN A 137 7.18 -17.82 3.12
CA GLN A 137 7.54 -19.22 2.90
C GLN A 137 8.96 -19.51 3.43
N PRO A 138 9.24 -20.77 3.80
CA PRO A 138 10.57 -21.17 4.19
C PRO A 138 11.57 -21.02 3.03
N PRO A 139 12.87 -20.88 3.32
CA PRO A 139 13.92 -20.88 2.30
C PRO A 139 13.90 -22.13 1.43
N TYR A 140 14.44 -22.02 0.22
CA TYR A 140 14.54 -23.15 -0.71
C TYR A 140 15.36 -24.30 -0.14
N LYS A 141 14.88 -25.53 -0.38
CA LYS A 141 15.64 -26.74 -0.14
C LYS A 141 16.52 -27.04 -1.35
N GLY A 142 17.65 -27.70 -1.12
CA GLY A 142 18.57 -28.12 -2.19
C GLY A 142 17.93 -29.07 -3.22
N SER A 143 16.88 -29.80 -2.81
CA SER A 143 16.09 -30.70 -3.64
C SER A 143 15.06 -29.99 -4.51
N ASP A 144 14.77 -28.72 -4.25
CA ASP A 144 13.68 -28.03 -4.94
C ASP A 144 14.06 -27.77 -6.41
N PRO A 145 13.15 -27.98 -7.37
CA PRO A 145 13.44 -27.80 -8.79
C PRO A 145 13.80 -26.34 -9.13
N GLU A 146 13.26 -25.38 -8.37
CA GLU A 146 13.59 -23.95 -8.49
C GLU A 146 15.05 -23.69 -8.12
N TRP A 147 15.54 -24.33 -7.05
CA TRP A 147 16.93 -24.20 -6.62
C TRP A 147 17.90 -24.80 -7.64
N LEU A 148 17.56 -25.97 -8.21
CA LEU A 148 18.34 -26.58 -9.27
C LEU A 148 18.42 -25.68 -10.53
N ALA A 149 17.32 -25.01 -10.88
CA ALA A 149 17.31 -24.05 -11.97
C ALA A 149 18.23 -22.84 -11.71
N PHE A 150 18.26 -22.32 -10.47
CA PHE A 150 19.21 -21.27 -10.09
C PHE A 150 20.65 -21.73 -10.20
N LEU A 151 20.97 -22.95 -9.77
CA LEU A 151 22.31 -23.50 -9.91
C LEU A 151 22.72 -23.69 -11.38
N ALA A 152 21.78 -24.07 -12.25
CA ALA A 152 22.04 -24.17 -13.70
C ALA A 152 22.39 -22.80 -14.29
N VAL A 153 21.56 -21.77 -14.04
CA VAL A 153 21.82 -20.39 -14.51
C VAL A 153 23.12 -19.83 -13.90
N ASN A 154 23.44 -20.19 -12.66
CA ASN A 154 24.66 -19.73 -12.02
C ASN A 154 25.94 -20.34 -12.62
N LYS A 155 25.87 -21.57 -13.13
CA LYS A 155 26.99 -22.22 -13.83
C LYS A 155 27.18 -21.65 -15.25
N ASP A 156 26.08 -21.27 -15.90
CA ASP A 156 26.10 -20.81 -17.28
C ASP A 156 26.44 -19.32 -17.42
N GLN A 157 27.72 -19.02 -17.62
CA GLN A 157 28.19 -17.64 -17.77
C GLN A 157 27.61 -16.91 -19.00
N GLN A 158 27.33 -17.63 -20.09
CA GLN A 158 26.68 -17.06 -21.27
C GLN A 158 25.24 -16.65 -20.97
N ALA A 159 24.46 -17.52 -20.32
CA ALA A 159 23.10 -17.22 -19.90
C ALA A 159 23.05 -15.98 -19.00
N GLN A 160 24.00 -15.81 -18.08
CA GLN A 160 24.09 -14.61 -17.25
C GLN A 160 24.34 -13.33 -18.06
N LYS A 161 25.20 -13.38 -19.07
CA LYS A 161 25.45 -12.24 -19.96
C LYS A 161 24.21 -11.91 -20.78
N ASP A 162 23.51 -12.93 -21.29
CA ASP A 162 22.29 -12.77 -22.08
C ASP A 162 21.17 -12.16 -21.25
N ILE A 163 21.00 -12.59 -20.00
CA ILE A 163 20.05 -12.03 -19.05
C ILE A 163 20.34 -10.53 -18.83
N LYS A 164 21.60 -10.18 -18.50
CA LYS A 164 22.02 -8.79 -18.27
C LYS A 164 21.85 -7.91 -19.52
N PHE A 165 22.25 -8.42 -20.69
CA PHE A 165 22.14 -7.69 -21.94
C PHE A 165 20.68 -7.53 -22.38
N GLY A 166 19.85 -8.56 -22.22
CA GLY A 166 18.42 -8.52 -22.50
C GLY A 166 17.70 -7.42 -21.72
N LEU A 167 18.02 -7.26 -20.43
CA LEU A 167 17.46 -6.17 -19.62
C LEU A 167 17.89 -4.80 -20.13
N ALA A 168 19.19 -4.65 -20.42
CA ALA A 168 19.76 -3.40 -20.91
C ALA A 168 19.14 -2.98 -22.25
N GLU A 169 18.88 -3.95 -23.14
CA GLU A 169 18.26 -3.73 -24.44
C GLU A 169 16.78 -3.34 -24.29
N ILE A 170 16.03 -3.96 -23.37
CA ILE A 170 14.64 -3.55 -23.08
C ILE A 170 14.59 -2.09 -22.62
N ILE A 171 15.52 -1.67 -21.76
CA ILE A 171 15.59 -0.28 -21.29
C ILE A 171 15.96 0.66 -22.43
N ARG A 172 16.97 0.30 -23.25
CA ARG A 172 17.36 1.08 -24.43
C ARG A 172 16.14 1.33 -25.32
N ARG A 173 15.38 0.29 -25.64
CA ARG A 173 14.14 0.37 -26.41
C ARG A 173 13.06 1.21 -25.71
N GLY A 174 12.93 1.09 -24.39
CA GLY A 174 12.00 1.89 -23.60
C GLY A 174 12.32 3.39 -23.65
N VAL A 175 13.61 3.74 -23.61
CA VAL A 175 14.08 5.13 -23.71
C VAL A 175 13.91 5.67 -25.13
N GLU A 176 14.17 4.87 -26.16
CA GLU A 176 13.95 5.24 -27.57
C GLU A 176 12.46 5.50 -27.90
N LYS A 177 11.54 4.80 -27.22
CA LYS A 177 10.10 5.01 -27.38
C LYS A 177 9.61 6.33 -26.79
N ASN A 178 10.30 6.90 -25.79
CA ASN A 178 9.87 8.12 -25.14
C ASN A 178 10.55 9.36 -25.76
N PRO A 179 9.80 10.23 -26.47
CA PRO A 179 10.38 11.38 -27.18
C PRO A 179 11.07 12.38 -26.24
N ALA A 180 10.66 12.46 -24.97
CA ALA A 180 11.27 13.36 -24.00
C ALA A 180 12.73 12.98 -23.73
N TYR A 181 13.03 11.69 -23.55
CA TYR A 181 14.40 11.23 -23.33
C TYR A 181 15.26 11.28 -24.59
N VAL A 182 14.67 11.01 -25.76
CA VAL A 182 15.35 11.14 -27.06
C VAL A 182 15.80 12.58 -27.31
N GLY A 183 14.96 13.58 -27.00
CA GLY A 183 15.32 14.99 -27.09
C GLY A 183 16.48 15.37 -26.18
N LEU A 184 16.47 14.88 -24.94
CA LEU A 184 17.53 15.14 -23.96
C LEU A 184 18.87 14.47 -24.34
N LEU A 185 18.82 13.26 -24.88
CA LEU A 185 20.00 12.49 -25.30
C LEU A 185 20.56 12.93 -26.65
N GLY A 186 19.84 13.75 -27.41
CA GLY A 186 20.30 14.36 -28.65
C GLY A 186 20.12 13.49 -29.89
N GLY A 187 19.12 12.60 -29.90
CA GLY A 187 18.78 11.76 -31.05
C GLY A 187 18.39 10.33 -30.67
N LYS A 188 17.98 9.54 -31.67
CA LYS A 188 17.59 8.13 -31.52
C LYS A 188 18.77 7.16 -31.40
N ASP A 189 19.99 7.62 -31.71
CA ASP A 189 21.20 6.79 -31.64
C ASP A 189 21.71 6.65 -30.20
N ILE A 190 20.99 5.86 -29.39
CA ILE A 190 21.32 5.62 -27.98
C ILE A 190 22.15 4.33 -27.87
N LYS A 191 23.38 4.46 -27.38
CA LYS A 191 24.31 3.33 -27.19
C LYS A 191 24.36 2.90 -25.72
N LEU A 192 24.52 1.59 -25.50
CA LEU A 192 24.84 1.04 -24.18
C LEU A 192 26.33 1.26 -23.89
N LYS A 193 26.65 1.99 -22.83
CA LYS A 193 28.04 2.33 -22.50
C LYS A 193 28.59 1.48 -21.36
N LYS A 194 27.87 1.40 -20.23
CA LYS A 194 28.25 0.58 -19.07
C LYS A 194 27.05 -0.16 -18.52
N LEU A 195 27.29 -1.41 -18.12
CA LEU A 195 26.30 -2.28 -17.49
C LEU A 195 26.86 -2.73 -16.15
N TRP A 196 26.31 -2.21 -15.06
CA TRP A 196 26.60 -2.62 -13.70
C TRP A 196 25.38 -3.36 -13.15
N LEU A 197 25.13 -4.56 -13.69
CA LEU A 197 23.99 -5.40 -13.32
C LEU A 197 24.47 -6.63 -12.58
N ASP A 198 23.82 -6.92 -11.45
CA ASP A 198 24.05 -8.10 -10.63
C ASP A 198 22.83 -9.02 -10.69
N ILE A 199 23.10 -10.32 -10.66
CA ILE A 199 22.08 -11.37 -10.66
C ILE A 199 22.01 -11.88 -9.23
N ILE A 200 20.83 -11.75 -8.62
CA ILE A 200 20.57 -12.10 -7.24
C ILE A 200 19.53 -13.21 -7.22
N TYR A 201 19.93 -14.35 -6.67
CA TYR A 201 19.05 -15.48 -6.45
C TYR A 201 18.32 -15.30 -5.11
N PRO A 202 16.98 -15.16 -5.11
CA PRO A 202 16.23 -14.99 -3.88
C PRO A 202 16.36 -16.25 -3.00
N PRO A 203 16.56 -16.10 -1.68
CA PRO A 203 16.77 -17.25 -0.78
C PRO A 203 15.47 -18.01 -0.47
N ALA A 204 14.32 -17.37 -0.64
CA ALA A 204 13.01 -17.93 -0.37
C ALA A 204 12.03 -17.54 -1.48
N PRO A 205 11.02 -18.38 -1.76
CA PRO A 205 9.98 -18.06 -2.72
C PRO A 205 9.13 -16.87 -2.27
N PRO A 206 8.44 -16.21 -3.21
CA PRO A 206 7.53 -15.10 -2.93
C PRO A 206 6.48 -15.50 -1.87
N PRO A 207 6.07 -14.58 -0.96
CA PRO A 207 5.05 -14.85 0.05
C PRO A 207 3.74 -15.35 -0.55
N LYS A 208 3.06 -16.25 0.16
CA LYS A 208 1.72 -16.73 -0.20
C LYS A 208 0.68 -15.96 0.60
N HIS A 209 -0.44 -15.64 -0.03
CA HIS A 209 -1.55 -14.97 0.62
C HIS A 209 -2.64 -16.00 0.91
N TYR A 210 -3.20 -15.94 2.12
CA TYR A 210 -4.32 -16.78 2.54
C TYR A 210 -5.46 -15.89 3.02
N VAL A 211 -6.69 -16.33 2.79
CA VAL A 211 -7.90 -15.69 3.33
C VAL A 211 -8.60 -16.72 4.20
N SER A 212 -8.95 -16.33 5.43
CA SER A 212 -9.78 -17.17 6.29
C SER A 212 -11.25 -17.00 5.91
N GLY A 213 -11.97 -18.11 5.87
CA GLY A 213 -13.39 -18.12 5.52
C GLY A 213 -14.10 -19.34 6.08
N ILE A 214 -15.40 -19.37 5.84
CA ILE A 214 -16.24 -20.52 6.14
C ILE A 214 -16.14 -21.47 4.95
N ILE A 215 -15.72 -22.69 5.23
CA ILE A 215 -15.67 -23.81 4.30
C ILE A 215 -16.92 -24.66 4.55
N ILE A 216 -17.67 -24.96 3.51
CA ILE A 216 -18.79 -25.88 3.56
C ILE A 216 -18.41 -27.08 2.70
N ASP A 217 -18.31 -28.24 3.34
CA ASP A 217 -18.00 -29.54 2.74
C ASP A 217 -19.16 -30.51 2.98
N ASP A 218 -19.10 -31.70 2.37
CA ASP A 218 -20.06 -32.78 2.61
C ASP A 218 -20.13 -33.19 4.10
N GLU A 219 -19.04 -33.01 4.84
CA GLU A 219 -18.94 -33.35 6.26
C GLU A 219 -19.45 -32.25 7.22
N GLY A 220 -19.64 -31.02 6.72
CA GLY A 220 -20.18 -29.91 7.51
C GLY A 220 -19.54 -28.55 7.25
N ILE A 221 -19.74 -27.64 8.22
CA ILE A 221 -19.29 -26.24 8.15
C ILE A 221 -18.03 -26.08 8.99
N PHE A 222 -16.91 -25.71 8.36
CA PHE A 222 -15.61 -25.52 8.98
C PHE A 222 -15.11 -24.09 8.82
N TRP A 223 -14.16 -23.70 9.67
CA TRP A 223 -13.39 -22.47 9.49
C TRP A 223 -12.02 -22.85 8.95
N GLY A 224 -11.63 -22.31 7.79
CA GLY A 224 -10.34 -22.63 7.19
C GLY A 224 -9.75 -21.49 6.37
N ASP A 225 -8.51 -21.69 5.94
CA ASP A 225 -7.72 -20.70 5.21
C ASP A 225 -7.50 -21.18 3.77
N ARG A 226 -7.98 -20.42 2.78
CA ARG A 226 -7.77 -20.72 1.35
C ARG A 226 -6.63 -19.86 0.79
N PRO A 227 -5.70 -20.43 0.00
CA PRO A 227 -4.73 -19.61 -0.72
C PRO A 227 -5.47 -18.71 -1.71
N ILE A 228 -5.12 -17.43 -1.71
CA ILE A 228 -5.61 -16.45 -2.67
C ILE A 228 -4.46 -16.00 -3.56
N ASP A 229 -4.77 -15.63 -4.79
CA ASP A 229 -3.81 -14.96 -5.63
C ASP A 229 -3.32 -13.65 -4.98
N SER A 230 -2.04 -13.34 -5.17
CA SER A 230 -1.41 -12.20 -4.52
C SER A 230 -1.87 -10.86 -5.10
N VAL A 231 -2.27 -10.82 -6.37
CA VAL A 231 -2.84 -9.62 -7.01
C VAL A 231 -4.22 -9.38 -6.43
N ALA A 232 -5.05 -10.41 -6.37
CA ALA A 232 -6.37 -10.35 -5.74
C ALA A 232 -6.28 -9.92 -4.26
N ALA A 233 -5.35 -10.50 -3.48
CA ALA A 233 -5.10 -10.09 -2.09
C ALA A 233 -4.72 -8.61 -1.96
N SER A 234 -3.91 -8.10 -2.88
CA SER A 234 -3.49 -6.69 -2.89
C SER A 234 -4.63 -5.74 -3.25
N HIS A 235 -5.48 -6.11 -4.22
CA HIS A 235 -6.69 -5.35 -4.54
C HIS A 235 -7.68 -5.33 -3.39
N LEU A 236 -7.90 -6.48 -2.76
CA LEU A 236 -8.75 -6.61 -1.58
C LEU A 236 -8.21 -5.72 -0.45
N ASN A 237 -6.91 -5.75 -0.16
CA ASN A 237 -6.29 -4.89 0.85
C ASN A 237 -6.47 -3.40 0.53
N MET A 238 -6.38 -3.01 -0.75
CA MET A 238 -6.59 -1.63 -1.19
C MET A 238 -8.06 -1.19 -1.04
N ALA A 239 -9.02 -2.09 -1.29
CA ALA A 239 -10.44 -1.83 -1.12
C ALA A 239 -10.83 -1.73 0.37
N ILE A 240 -10.30 -2.63 1.19
CA ILE A 240 -10.58 -2.69 2.62
C ILE A 240 -9.91 -1.52 3.37
N TYR A 241 -8.67 -1.20 3.03
CA TYR A 241 -7.88 -0.16 3.68
C TYR A 241 -7.43 0.91 2.67
N PRO A 242 -8.33 1.80 2.20
CA PRO A 242 -8.04 2.80 1.18
C PRO A 242 -7.26 3.99 1.77
N LYS A 243 -6.00 3.75 2.15
CA LYS A 243 -5.12 4.75 2.80
C LYS A 243 -4.98 6.03 1.98
N ALA A 244 -4.80 5.90 0.67
CA ALA A 244 -4.67 7.05 -0.22
C ALA A 244 -5.94 7.93 -0.18
N VAL A 245 -7.12 7.32 -0.23
CA VAL A 245 -8.40 8.04 -0.16
C VAL A 245 -8.56 8.73 1.20
N ALA A 246 -8.33 7.99 2.29
CA ALA A 246 -8.42 8.56 3.64
C ALA A 246 -7.50 9.77 3.83
N LEU A 247 -6.25 9.68 3.37
CA LEU A 247 -5.30 10.79 3.40
C LEU A 247 -5.77 11.98 2.56
N THR A 248 -6.41 11.74 1.42
CA THR A 248 -6.90 12.82 0.55
C THR A 248 -8.10 13.54 1.13
N VAL A 249 -9.03 12.81 1.75
CA VAL A 249 -10.15 13.40 2.48
C VAL A 249 -9.61 14.23 3.64
N TRP A 250 -8.63 13.70 4.37
CA TRP A 250 -7.99 14.43 5.46
C TRP A 250 -7.30 15.71 4.98
N THR A 251 -6.52 15.66 3.90
CA THR A 251 -5.84 16.85 3.38
C THR A 251 -6.82 17.87 2.81
N PHE A 252 -7.87 17.42 2.14
CA PHE A 252 -8.96 18.27 1.69
C PHE A 252 -9.60 19.03 2.85
N VAL A 253 -10.11 18.31 3.86
CA VAL A 253 -10.76 18.92 5.04
C VAL A 253 -9.80 19.83 5.79
N ASN A 254 -8.56 19.39 6.04
CA ASN A 254 -7.56 20.20 6.72
C ASN A 254 -7.21 21.48 5.95
N SER A 255 -7.09 21.42 4.62
CA SER A 255 -6.83 22.60 3.79
C SER A 255 -8.00 23.60 3.82
N LEU A 256 -9.25 23.12 3.78
CA LEU A 256 -10.42 23.98 3.93
C LEU A 256 -10.48 24.62 5.32
N CYS A 257 -10.22 23.87 6.38
CA CYS A 257 -10.19 24.41 7.75
C CYS A 257 -9.11 25.50 7.90
N ARG A 258 -7.91 25.26 7.35
CA ARG A 258 -6.81 26.24 7.36
C ARG A 258 -7.16 27.50 6.59
N GLN A 259 -7.74 27.38 5.40
CA GLN A 259 -8.19 28.53 4.61
C GLN A 259 -9.26 29.33 5.36
N THR A 260 -10.26 28.68 5.97
CA THR A 260 -11.27 29.37 6.81
C THR A 260 -10.63 30.11 7.97
N ALA A 261 -9.69 29.46 8.67
CA ALA A 261 -9.03 30.06 9.82
C ALA A 261 -8.19 31.28 9.40
N GLN A 262 -7.52 31.23 8.25
CA GLN A 262 -6.78 32.35 7.68
C GLN A 262 -7.71 33.49 7.25
N ASP A 263 -8.86 33.18 6.66
CA ASP A 263 -9.82 34.20 6.24
C ASP A 263 -10.48 34.89 7.45
N LEU A 264 -10.81 34.12 8.50
CA LEU A 264 -11.27 34.66 9.77
C LEU A 264 -10.18 35.48 10.47
N ALA A 265 -8.93 35.01 10.47
CA ALA A 265 -7.81 35.78 11.03
C ALA A 265 -7.61 37.11 10.31
N LYS A 266 -7.66 37.12 8.96
CA LYS A 266 -7.62 38.35 8.15
C LYS A 266 -8.81 39.27 8.44
N ALA A 267 -10.02 38.72 8.51
CA ALA A 267 -11.24 39.49 8.80
C ALA A 267 -11.23 40.10 10.21
N LEU A 268 -10.58 39.42 11.17
CA LEU A 268 -10.38 39.89 12.54
C LEU A 268 -9.14 40.79 12.69
N GLY A 269 -8.45 41.14 11.60
CA GLY A 269 -7.31 42.06 11.61
C GLY A 269 -5.99 41.44 12.10
N PHE A 270 -5.95 40.13 12.35
CA PHE A 270 -4.72 39.40 12.62
C PHE A 270 -4.02 39.10 11.28
N SER A 271 -3.36 40.11 10.71
CA SER A 271 -2.49 39.94 9.54
C SER A 271 -1.33 39.01 9.89
N THR A 272 -1.55 37.71 9.75
CA THR A 272 -0.49 36.73 9.62
C THR A 272 -0.19 36.65 8.12
N GLU A 273 0.92 37.27 7.72
CA GLU A 273 1.53 37.00 6.42
C GLU A 273 1.65 35.47 6.30
N PRO A 274 1.03 34.83 5.29
CA PRO A 274 1.10 33.39 5.18
C PRO A 274 2.59 33.02 5.09
N PRO A 275 3.08 32.04 5.87
CA PRO A 275 4.42 31.54 5.64
C PRO A 275 4.46 31.11 4.18
N GLN A 276 5.31 31.78 3.40
CA GLN A 276 5.65 31.30 2.07
C GLN A 276 6.36 29.97 2.28
N ASP A 277 5.59 28.89 2.33
CA ASP A 277 6.12 27.58 2.06
C ASP A 277 6.53 27.62 0.59
N THR A 278 7.77 28.04 0.34
CA THR A 278 8.51 27.89 -0.92
C THR A 278 8.67 26.40 -1.19
N THR A 279 7.55 25.73 -1.39
CA THR A 279 7.50 24.35 -1.82
C THR A 279 7.73 24.40 -3.32
N TRP A 280 8.69 23.64 -3.84
CA TRP A 280 9.09 23.60 -5.26
C TRP A 280 7.95 23.59 -6.30
N GLN A 281 6.73 23.25 -5.89
CA GLN A 281 5.50 23.29 -6.67
C GLN A 281 5.05 24.72 -7.06
N THR A 282 5.13 25.72 -6.18
CA THR A 282 4.78 27.11 -6.51
C THR A 282 5.78 27.72 -7.48
N VAL A 283 7.07 27.39 -7.32
CA VAL A 283 8.13 27.78 -8.26
C VAL A 283 7.92 27.14 -9.65
N PHE A 284 7.49 25.88 -9.70
CA PHE A 284 7.17 25.20 -10.97
C PHE A 284 5.97 25.81 -11.69
N MET A 285 4.89 26.11 -10.96
CA MET A 285 3.69 26.74 -11.50
C MET A 285 3.95 28.16 -12.00
N ASN A 286 4.75 28.95 -11.27
CA ASN A 286 5.14 30.29 -11.71
C ASN A 286 6.02 30.24 -12.97
N ARG A 287 6.94 29.26 -13.07
CA ARG A 287 7.78 29.07 -14.25
C ARG A 287 6.98 28.64 -15.49
N MET A 288 5.91 27.85 -15.33
CA MET A 288 4.99 27.53 -16.42
C MET A 288 4.18 28.76 -16.87
N LYS A 289 3.72 29.58 -15.92
CA LYS A 289 2.95 30.79 -16.19
C LYS A 289 3.77 31.87 -16.91
N GLU A 290 5.07 31.95 -16.62
CA GLU A 290 6.03 32.79 -17.35
C GLU A 290 6.31 32.27 -18.77
N GLN A 291 6.15 30.97 -19.01
CA GLN A 291 6.39 30.37 -20.32
C GLN A 291 5.21 30.57 -21.30
N GLU A 292 3.98 30.72 -20.80
CA GLU A 292 2.80 31.05 -21.62
C GLU A 292 2.74 32.52 -22.06
N THR A 293 3.40 33.44 -21.35
CA THR A 293 3.33 34.89 -21.63
C THR A 293 4.37 35.40 -22.63
N ILE A 294 5.29 34.55 -23.10
CA ILE A 294 6.36 34.91 -24.06
C ILE A 294 6.01 34.51 -25.51
N GLY A 295 4.83 33.91 -25.76
CA GLY A 295 4.47 33.31 -27.06
C GLY A 295 3.50 34.08 -27.95
N THR A 296 3.07 35.30 -27.62
CA THR A 296 1.94 35.94 -28.33
C THR A 296 2.17 37.42 -28.69
N GLN A 297 3.24 37.72 -29.42
CA GLN A 297 3.27 38.91 -30.28
C GLN A 297 3.97 38.59 -31.59
N GLY A 298 3.21 38.55 -32.69
CA GLY A 298 3.74 38.55 -34.04
C GLY A 298 3.08 37.54 -34.97
N LYS A 299 1.88 37.86 -35.47
CA LYS A 299 1.45 37.69 -36.88
C LYS A 299 -0.04 38.01 -37.01
N GLN A 300 -0.33 39.20 -37.54
CA GLN A 300 -1.62 39.50 -38.14
C GLN A 300 -1.56 39.23 -39.66
N ALA A 301 -2.75 38.93 -40.19
CA ALA A 301 -3.17 38.93 -41.59
C ALA A 301 -2.83 37.70 -42.46
N ALA A 302 -3.81 36.79 -42.57
CA ALA A 302 -4.43 36.46 -43.86
C ALA A 302 -5.81 35.81 -43.63
N ARG A 303 -6.84 36.42 -44.19
CA ARG A 303 -8.24 36.02 -44.17
C ARG A 303 -8.50 35.15 -45.40
N VAL A 304 -8.96 33.90 -45.24
CA VAL A 304 -9.71 33.18 -46.26
C VAL A 304 -10.83 32.36 -45.60
N THR A 305 -12.04 32.67 -46.00
CA THR A 305 -13.32 32.00 -45.76
C THR A 305 -13.37 30.63 -46.45
N GLY A 306 -13.95 29.63 -45.78
CA GLY A 306 -14.31 28.35 -46.38
C GLY A 306 -15.21 27.54 -45.45
N SER A 307 -16.52 27.64 -45.67
CA SER A 307 -17.57 26.77 -45.17
C SER A 307 -17.43 25.34 -45.70
N GLY A 308 -17.65 24.33 -44.87
CA GLY A 308 -17.74 22.94 -45.32
C GLY A 308 -17.83 21.92 -44.18
N ASP A 309 -19.07 21.53 -43.89
CA ASP A 309 -19.55 20.21 -43.51
C ASP A 309 -18.81 19.32 -42.50
N LYS A 310 -19.54 19.06 -41.42
CA LYS A 310 -19.34 18.03 -40.40
C LYS A 310 -19.85 16.67 -40.90
N PRO A 311 -19.08 15.58 -40.71
CA PRO A 311 -19.68 14.29 -40.36
C PRO A 311 -19.29 13.85 -38.94
N PRO A 312 -20.09 12.98 -38.30
CA PRO A 312 -19.99 12.70 -36.87
C PRO A 312 -18.85 11.71 -36.61
N ASN A 313 -17.85 12.13 -35.84
CA ASN A 313 -16.79 11.24 -35.38
C ASN A 313 -17.02 10.92 -33.90
N PHE A 314 -17.07 9.63 -33.59
CA PHE A 314 -17.06 9.09 -32.23
C PHE A 314 -15.79 9.58 -31.50
N PRO A 315 -15.88 10.11 -30.26
CA PRO A 315 -14.68 10.51 -29.54
C PRO A 315 -13.99 9.29 -28.94
N LEU A 316 -12.85 8.89 -29.52
CA LEU A 316 -11.78 8.22 -28.79
C LEU A 316 -11.14 9.22 -27.81
N PRO A 317 -10.88 8.86 -26.54
CA PRO A 317 -10.22 9.75 -25.60
C PRO A 317 -8.73 9.85 -25.90
N THR A 318 -8.32 11.00 -26.45
CA THR A 318 -6.92 11.37 -26.61
C THR A 318 -6.34 11.76 -25.25
N ALA A 319 -5.23 11.14 -24.90
CA ALA A 319 -4.48 11.39 -23.68
C ALA A 319 -3.97 12.85 -23.61
N ASN A 320 -3.95 13.37 -22.37
CA ASN A 320 -3.35 14.63 -21.92
C ASN A 320 -4.29 15.85 -21.91
N GLY A 321 -5.21 15.90 -20.93
CA GLY A 321 -5.96 17.12 -20.62
C GLY A 321 -7.06 16.95 -19.56
N ASP A 322 -7.85 15.88 -19.66
CA ASP A 322 -9.15 15.82 -18.97
C ASP A 322 -9.23 14.86 -17.78
N LEU A 323 -8.12 14.57 -17.10
CA LEU A 323 -8.15 13.76 -15.87
C LEU A 323 -8.59 14.54 -14.61
N PHE A 324 -8.88 15.85 -14.73
CA PHE A 324 -9.26 16.74 -13.62
C PHE A 324 -10.54 17.54 -13.86
N GLY A 325 -11.44 17.07 -14.74
CA GLY A 325 -12.81 17.60 -14.79
C GLY A 325 -13.67 16.95 -13.70
N PRO A 326 -14.42 17.71 -12.87
CA PRO A 326 -15.45 17.11 -12.03
C PRO A 326 -16.51 16.46 -12.94
N PRO A 327 -17.15 15.35 -12.53
CA PRO A 327 -18.29 14.76 -13.26
C PRO A 327 -19.56 15.62 -13.16
N PHE A 328 -19.45 16.86 -12.68
CA PHE A 328 -20.54 17.81 -12.52
C PHE A 328 -20.40 18.87 -13.59
N GLY A 329 -21.51 19.12 -14.31
CA GLY A 329 -21.58 19.90 -15.54
C GLY A 329 -20.77 21.20 -15.56
N SER A 330 -20.35 21.56 -16.77
CA SER A 330 -19.47 22.66 -17.16
C SER A 330 -19.87 24.09 -16.72
N ASP A 331 -20.91 24.25 -15.91
CA ASP A 331 -21.55 25.54 -15.66
C ASP A 331 -21.44 26.00 -14.18
N SER A 332 -20.73 25.27 -13.34
CA SER A 332 -20.47 25.69 -11.95
C SER A 332 -19.02 26.13 -11.79
N GLN A 333 -18.81 27.46 -11.76
CA GLN A 333 -17.53 28.04 -11.36
C GLN A 333 -17.31 27.69 -9.88
N LEU A 334 -16.63 26.57 -9.62
CA LEU A 334 -16.32 26.12 -8.26
C LEU A 334 -15.56 27.23 -7.53
N ASP A 335 -15.93 27.47 -6.26
CA ASP A 335 -15.25 28.44 -5.41
C ASP A 335 -13.74 28.19 -5.42
N SER A 336 -12.96 29.25 -5.65
CA SER A 336 -11.49 29.25 -5.68
C SER A 336 -10.88 28.52 -4.46
N ARG A 337 -11.56 28.59 -3.32
CA ARG A 337 -11.19 27.90 -2.09
C ARG A 337 -11.27 26.38 -2.23
N ILE A 338 -12.41 25.89 -2.74
CA ILE A 338 -12.65 24.47 -2.99
C ILE A 338 -11.67 23.98 -4.04
N GLN A 339 -11.38 24.77 -5.07
CA GLN A 339 -10.38 24.42 -6.09
C GLN A 339 -8.98 24.25 -5.49
N GLY A 340 -8.54 25.17 -4.62
CA GLY A 340 -7.23 25.06 -3.94
C GLY A 340 -7.14 23.82 -3.04
N ALA A 341 -8.21 23.54 -2.28
CA ALA A 341 -8.30 22.34 -1.46
C ALA A 341 -8.31 21.05 -2.29
N LEU A 342 -9.05 21.04 -3.40
CA LEU A 342 -9.14 19.92 -4.33
C LEU A 342 -7.80 19.66 -5.02
N HIS A 343 -7.07 20.70 -5.42
CA HIS A 343 -5.72 20.56 -5.97
C HIS A 343 -4.75 19.96 -4.93
N ALA A 344 -4.79 20.42 -3.67
CA ALA A 344 -3.99 19.84 -2.60
C ALA A 344 -4.34 18.35 -2.34
N ALA A 345 -5.63 18.02 -2.38
CA ALA A 345 -6.12 16.66 -2.25
C ALA A 345 -5.67 15.78 -3.43
N ALA A 346 -5.81 16.24 -4.67
CA ALA A 346 -5.36 15.54 -5.87
C ALA A 346 -3.85 15.24 -5.86
N MET A 347 -3.04 16.21 -5.45
CA MET A 347 -1.60 16.02 -5.27
C MET A 347 -1.27 15.02 -4.15
N THR A 348 -2.11 14.95 -3.11
CA THR A 348 -1.98 13.95 -2.06
C THR A 348 -2.36 12.56 -2.58
N PHE A 349 -3.40 12.46 -3.40
CA PHE A 349 -3.89 11.21 -3.96
C PHE A 349 -2.80 10.60 -4.85
N THR A 350 -2.33 11.35 -5.83
CA THR A 350 -1.30 10.91 -6.79
C THR A 350 0.02 10.50 -6.11
N LYS A 351 0.40 11.17 -5.02
CA LYS A 351 1.60 10.80 -4.24
C LYS A 351 1.45 9.50 -3.46
N ASN A 352 0.27 9.24 -2.90
CA ASN A 352 0.04 8.10 -2.01
C ASN A 352 -0.60 6.89 -2.71
N TRP A 353 -1.22 7.11 -3.87
CA TRP A 353 -1.77 6.05 -4.70
C TRP A 353 -0.65 5.25 -5.35
N GLN A 354 -0.60 3.96 -5.04
CA GLN A 354 0.35 3.04 -5.66
C GLN A 354 -0.46 1.95 -6.37
N PRO A 355 -0.28 1.77 -7.69
CA PRO A 355 -0.94 0.68 -8.39
C PRO A 355 -0.46 -0.66 -7.84
N VAL A 356 -1.37 -1.63 -7.77
CA VAL A 356 -1.04 -3.00 -7.39
C VAL A 356 -0.02 -3.55 -8.38
N LYS A 357 1.14 -3.96 -7.86
CA LYS A 357 2.19 -4.60 -8.65
C LYS A 357 2.03 -6.11 -8.51
N GLN A 358 2.03 -6.82 -9.64
CA GLN A 358 2.08 -8.27 -9.60
C GLN A 358 3.41 -8.71 -8.96
N PRO A 359 3.39 -9.54 -7.91
CA PRO A 359 4.61 -10.07 -7.34
C PRO A 359 5.27 -11.02 -8.35
N PRO A 360 6.60 -11.23 -8.24
CA PRO A 360 7.28 -12.19 -9.11
C PRO A 360 6.73 -13.60 -8.89
N ASN A 361 6.74 -14.40 -9.95
CA ASN A 361 6.43 -15.83 -9.84
C ASN A 361 7.53 -16.57 -9.08
N ARG A 362 7.20 -17.78 -8.65
CA ARG A 362 8.17 -18.74 -8.10
C ARG A 362 9.26 -19.06 -9.12
N GLY A 363 10.49 -19.24 -8.66
CA GLY A 363 11.64 -19.53 -9.53
C GLY A 363 12.14 -18.33 -10.35
N CYS A 364 11.65 -17.12 -10.12
CA CYS A 364 12.20 -15.92 -10.76
C CYS A 364 13.51 -15.48 -10.11
N ILE A 365 14.42 -14.98 -10.94
CA ILE A 365 15.72 -14.44 -10.53
C ILE A 365 15.62 -12.91 -10.52
N ARG A 366 16.21 -12.27 -9.51
CA ARG A 366 16.25 -10.81 -9.43
C ARG A 366 17.50 -10.31 -10.17
N VAL A 367 17.32 -9.32 -11.03
CA VAL A 367 18.43 -8.62 -11.68
C VAL A 367 18.34 -7.15 -11.29
N ASP A 368 19.30 -6.65 -10.54
CA ASP A 368 19.33 -5.26 -10.11
C ASP A 368 20.66 -4.59 -10.44
N GLY A 369 20.62 -3.26 -10.58
CA GLY A 369 21.83 -2.49 -10.85
C GLY A 369 21.58 -1.24 -11.67
N LEU A 370 22.61 -0.83 -12.42
CA LEU A 370 22.62 0.41 -13.18
C LEU A 370 22.99 0.15 -14.64
N VAL A 371 22.25 0.80 -15.54
CA VAL A 371 22.54 0.82 -16.98
C VAL A 371 22.86 2.25 -17.39
N GLU A 372 24.04 2.46 -17.97
CA GLU A 372 24.48 3.75 -18.51
C GLU A 372 24.23 3.76 -20.02
N LEU A 373 23.33 4.63 -20.44
CA LEU A 373 23.00 4.92 -21.82
C LEU A 373 23.71 6.19 -22.26
N GLN A 374 24.39 6.13 -23.40
CA GLN A 374 25.07 7.26 -24.00
C GLN A 374 24.32 7.71 -25.26
N GLY A 375 23.84 8.95 -25.24
CA GLY A 375 23.38 9.66 -26.41
C GLY A 375 24.47 10.57 -26.98
N LYS A 376 24.10 11.35 -27.99
CA LYS A 376 24.97 12.34 -28.65
C LYS A 376 25.28 13.54 -27.75
N ASN A 377 24.30 13.99 -26.97
CA ASN A 377 24.39 15.21 -26.17
C ASN A 377 24.50 14.95 -24.67
N ALA A 378 24.04 13.80 -24.19
CA ALA A 378 24.02 13.48 -22.76
C ALA A 378 24.22 11.99 -22.52
N VAL A 379 24.63 11.68 -21.29
CA VAL A 379 24.74 10.34 -20.73
C VAL A 379 23.70 10.21 -19.63
N MET A 380 22.91 9.15 -19.69
CA MET A 380 21.86 8.86 -18.72
C MET A 380 22.16 7.56 -17.99
N ALA A 381 22.12 7.60 -16.67
CA ALA A 381 22.23 6.40 -15.84
C ALA A 381 20.87 6.07 -15.22
N VAL A 382 20.41 4.84 -15.44
CA VAL A 382 19.11 4.35 -14.99
C VAL A 382 19.34 3.21 -14.00
N TYR A 383 18.75 3.33 -12.81
CA TYR A 383 18.63 2.23 -11.86
C TYR A 383 17.52 1.30 -12.33
N VAL A 384 17.81 0.01 -12.31
CA VAL A 384 16.94 -1.01 -12.88
C VAL A 384 16.80 -2.13 -11.86
N LEU A 385 15.58 -2.60 -11.70
CA LEU A 385 15.24 -3.83 -11.02
C LEU A 385 14.32 -4.63 -11.92
N GLY A 386 14.74 -5.81 -12.34
CA GLY A 386 13.98 -6.74 -13.15
C GLY A 386 13.80 -8.08 -12.45
N TRP A 387 12.65 -8.72 -12.66
CA TRP A 387 12.42 -10.12 -12.31
C TRP A 387 12.41 -10.95 -13.59
N TYR A 388 13.36 -11.88 -13.69
CA TYR A 388 13.56 -12.74 -14.86
C TYR A 388 13.07 -14.15 -14.56
N ASP A 389 12.21 -14.70 -15.43
CA ASP A 389 11.80 -16.10 -15.35
C ASP A 389 12.72 -16.97 -16.26
N PRO A 390 13.54 -17.86 -15.68
CA PRO A 390 14.43 -18.72 -16.46
C PRO A 390 13.68 -19.76 -17.30
N LYS A 391 12.44 -20.13 -16.95
CA LYS A 391 11.63 -21.10 -17.72
C LYS A 391 11.10 -20.47 -19.00
N GLN A 392 10.53 -19.27 -18.89
CA GLN A 392 9.96 -18.54 -20.03
C GLN A 392 10.99 -17.70 -20.79
N LYS A 393 12.21 -17.57 -20.26
CA LYS A 393 13.29 -16.71 -20.79
C LYS A 393 12.84 -15.26 -21.02
N ASN A 394 11.98 -14.74 -20.15
CA ASN A 394 11.40 -13.41 -20.28
C ASN A 394 11.40 -12.67 -18.93
N TYR A 395 11.35 -11.34 -18.99
CA TYR A 395 11.19 -10.48 -17.83
C TYR A 395 9.71 -10.30 -17.51
N MET A 396 9.31 -10.62 -16.28
CA MET A 396 7.93 -10.45 -15.82
C MET A 396 7.61 -9.00 -15.45
N ALA A 397 8.51 -8.38 -14.69
CA ALA A 397 8.35 -7.03 -14.19
C ALA A 397 9.69 -6.31 -14.22
N ILE A 398 9.68 -5.07 -14.72
CA ILE A 398 10.85 -4.20 -14.76
C ILE A 398 10.46 -2.87 -14.11
N GLN A 399 11.26 -2.46 -13.13
CA GLN A 399 11.15 -1.18 -12.46
C GLN A 399 12.39 -0.36 -12.81
N THR A 400 12.17 0.85 -13.28
CA THR A 400 13.25 1.77 -13.66
C THR A 400 13.15 3.05 -12.85
N GLY A 401 14.30 3.56 -12.39
CA GLY A 401 14.41 4.87 -11.76
C GLY A 401 15.57 5.64 -12.39
N LEU A 402 15.34 6.90 -12.77
CA LEU A 402 16.42 7.76 -13.26
C LEU A 402 17.38 8.08 -12.10
N LYS A 403 18.67 7.75 -12.25
CA LYS A 403 19.69 8.08 -11.24
C LYS A 403 20.31 9.44 -11.51
N HIS A 404 20.84 9.66 -12.71
CA HIS A 404 21.37 10.95 -13.14
C HIS A 404 21.38 11.08 -14.66
N LEU A 405 21.34 12.33 -15.11
CA LEU A 405 21.47 12.73 -16.51
C LEU A 405 22.57 13.79 -16.59
N ILE A 406 23.65 13.49 -17.30
CA ILE A 406 24.82 14.37 -17.44
C ILE A 406 24.94 14.79 -18.90
N GLN A 407 24.86 16.08 -19.17
CA GLN A 407 25.14 16.62 -20.51
C GLN A 407 26.64 16.53 -20.80
N LEU A 408 27.01 16.06 -22.00
CA LEU A 408 28.40 15.92 -22.42
C LEU A 408 29.07 17.28 -22.68
N LYS A 409 28.30 18.28 -23.12
CA LYS A 409 28.75 19.66 -23.31
C LYS A 409 28.21 20.53 -22.20
N GLN A 410 28.94 20.65 -21.10
CA GLN A 410 28.67 21.64 -20.06
C GLN A 410 29.45 22.92 -20.37
N ARG A 411 28.75 24.04 -20.53
CA ARG A 411 29.42 25.35 -20.59
C ARG A 411 29.68 25.81 -19.16
N PRO A 412 30.84 26.42 -18.88
CA PRO A 412 31.07 27.03 -17.57
C PRO A 412 29.98 28.08 -17.30
N ALA A 413 29.61 28.25 -16.03
CA ALA A 413 28.73 29.34 -15.63
C ALA A 413 29.37 30.67 -16.05
N ALA A 414 28.59 31.56 -16.67
CA ALA A 414 29.06 32.88 -17.03
C ALA A 414 29.52 33.61 -15.76
N GLY A 415 30.79 34.03 -15.73
CA GLY A 415 31.39 34.80 -14.65
C GLY A 415 31.04 36.28 -14.72
#